data_AF-A0A351VDW9-F1
#
_entry.id   AF-A0A351VDW9-F1
#
_cell.length_a   1.000
_cell.length_b   1.000
_cell.length_c   1.000
_cell.angle_alpha   90.00
_cell.angle_beta   90.00
_cell.angle_gamma   90.00
#
_symmetry.space_group_name_H-M   'P 1'
#
loop_
_entity.id
_entity.type
_entity.pdbx_description
1 polymer ?
#
loop_
_entity_poly.entity_id
_entity_poly.type
_entity_poly.pdbx_seq_one_letter_code
_entity_poly.pdbx_strand_id
1 'polypeptide(L)'
;MIAYMKGKIADISEDNLVLEVNGIGYNIRISSGTAGLLPGIGEEVKIYTYTYVREDAFLLYGFLTRDDLEIFRRLITVNGIGPKGGLAILSVMTADDLRFAILSGDSKAIAKAPGIGKKTAERVILDLRDKVSIEESFVNKEAGTQTGTHA
;
A
#
# COMPACT_ATOMS: atom_id res chain seq x y z
N MET A 1 -14.66 8.69 3.91
CA MET A 1 -13.70 7.68 3.41
C MET A 1 -13.84 6.42 4.27
N ILE A 2 -13.78 5.24 3.68
CA ILE A 2 -13.76 3.97 4.42
C ILE A 2 -12.31 3.73 4.84
N ALA A 3 -12.05 3.57 6.14
CA ALA A 3 -10.69 3.47 6.68
C ALA A 3 -10.17 2.02 6.73
N TYR A 4 -11.07 1.09 7.06
CA TYR A 4 -10.83 -0.33 7.00
C TYR A 4 -12.18 -1.04 6.93
N MET A 5 -12.15 -2.33 6.57
CA MET A 5 -13.28 -3.22 6.66
C MET A 5 -12.84 -4.52 7.33
N LYS A 6 -13.75 -5.17 8.06
CA LYS A 6 -13.56 -6.50 8.63
C LYS A 6 -14.74 -7.36 8.24
N GLY A 7 -14.50 -8.52 7.66
CA GLY A 7 -15.54 -9.42 7.18
C GLY A 7 -14.97 -10.72 6.67
N LYS A 8 -15.82 -11.53 6.02
CA LYS A 8 -15.41 -12.80 5.43
C LYS A 8 -15.01 -12.64 3.97
N ILE A 9 -14.00 -13.37 3.56
CA ILE A 9 -13.60 -13.44 2.15
C ILE A 9 -14.65 -14.24 1.38
N ALA A 10 -15.33 -13.58 0.45
CA ALA A 10 -16.30 -14.23 -0.44
C ALA A 10 -15.63 -14.74 -1.73
N ASP A 11 -14.61 -14.02 -2.23
CA ASP A 11 -13.84 -14.40 -3.42
C ASP A 11 -12.47 -13.70 -3.44
N ILE A 12 -11.48 -14.30 -4.12
CA ILE A 12 -10.13 -13.75 -4.31
C ILE A 12 -9.67 -13.97 -5.76
N SER A 13 -9.21 -12.88 -6.40
CA SER A 13 -8.44 -12.93 -7.65
C SER A 13 -7.05 -12.31 -7.44
N GLU A 14 -6.23 -12.30 -8.50
CA GLU A 14 -4.88 -11.71 -8.46
C GLU A 14 -4.88 -10.20 -8.10
N ASP A 15 -5.95 -9.46 -8.45
CA ASP A 15 -6.02 -8.01 -8.31
C ASP A 15 -7.26 -7.52 -7.55
N ASN A 16 -8.09 -8.42 -7.03
CA ASN A 16 -9.35 -8.09 -6.39
C ASN A 16 -9.67 -9.04 -5.22
N LEU A 17 -10.26 -8.48 -4.18
CA LEU A 17 -10.87 -9.18 -3.06
C LEU A 17 -12.34 -8.80 -3.01
N VAL A 18 -13.22 -9.80 -2.93
CA VAL A 18 -14.61 -9.59 -2.54
C VAL A 18 -14.73 -9.89 -1.05
N LEU A 19 -14.92 -8.85 -0.24
CA LEU A 19 -15.10 -8.97 1.21
C LEU A 19 -16.58 -8.80 1.54
N GLU A 20 -17.19 -9.79 2.17
CA GLU A 20 -18.55 -9.69 2.68
C GLU A 20 -18.55 -9.12 4.10
N VAL A 21 -19.22 -7.98 4.27
CA VAL A 21 -19.43 -7.34 5.57
C VAL A 21 -20.93 -7.19 5.79
N ASN A 22 -21.49 -7.89 6.76
CA ASN A 22 -22.93 -7.88 7.09
C ASN A 22 -23.84 -8.15 5.87
N GLY A 23 -23.47 -9.12 5.03
CA GLY A 23 -24.24 -9.50 3.83
C GLY A 23 -24.04 -8.59 2.61
N ILE A 24 -23.12 -7.60 2.67
CA ILE A 24 -22.77 -6.74 1.54
C ILE A 24 -21.37 -7.12 1.04
N GLY A 25 -21.27 -7.51 -0.23
CA GLY A 25 -20.01 -7.80 -0.91
C GLY A 25 -19.33 -6.54 -1.45
N TYR A 26 -18.14 -6.22 -0.95
CA TYR A 26 -17.34 -5.10 -1.40
C TYR A 26 -16.23 -5.57 -2.34
N ASN A 27 -16.18 -4.97 -3.54
CA ASN A 27 -15.01 -5.12 -4.42
C ASN A 27 -13.88 -4.21 -3.95
N ILE A 28 -12.74 -4.82 -3.63
CA ILE A 28 -11.55 -4.13 -3.13
C ILE A 28 -10.37 -4.52 -4.03
N ARG A 29 -9.81 -3.55 -4.75
CA ARG A 29 -8.60 -3.73 -5.54
C ARG A 29 -7.41 -3.96 -4.61
N ILE A 30 -6.64 -4.99 -4.85
CA ILE A 30 -5.46 -5.36 -4.04
C ILE A 30 -4.25 -5.60 -4.94
N SER A 31 -3.04 -5.62 -4.36
CA SER A 31 -1.85 -6.07 -5.09
C SER A 31 -1.83 -7.59 -5.16
N SER A 32 -1.09 -8.14 -6.13
CA SER A 32 -0.90 -9.60 -6.22
C SER A 32 -0.15 -10.16 -5.01
N GLY A 33 0.78 -9.37 -4.45
CA GLY A 33 1.43 -9.68 -3.17
C GLY A 33 0.42 -9.78 -2.02
N THR A 34 -0.56 -8.87 -1.96
CA THR A 34 -1.65 -8.96 -0.97
C THR A 34 -2.49 -10.20 -1.20
N ALA A 35 -2.87 -10.51 -2.45
CA ALA A 35 -3.69 -11.67 -2.78
C ALA A 35 -3.03 -12.99 -2.31
N GLY A 36 -1.71 -13.12 -2.48
CA GLY A 36 -0.95 -14.29 -2.03
C GLY A 36 -0.80 -14.43 -0.51
N LEU A 37 -1.09 -13.38 0.26
CA LEU A 37 -0.99 -13.36 1.73
C LEU A 37 -2.35 -13.46 2.43
N LEU A 38 -3.46 -13.36 1.69
CA LEU A 38 -4.80 -13.46 2.24
C LEU A 38 -5.09 -14.89 2.74
N PRO A 39 -5.90 -15.04 3.79
CA PRO A 39 -6.44 -16.35 4.16
C PRO A 39 -7.40 -16.87 3.08
N GLY A 40 -7.84 -18.12 3.22
CA GLY A 40 -8.74 -18.75 2.25
C GLY A 40 -10.14 -18.14 2.21
N ILE A 41 -10.89 -18.46 1.14
CA ILE A 41 -12.31 -18.09 1.02
C ILE A 41 -13.10 -18.64 2.23
N GLY A 42 -13.98 -17.80 2.79
CA GLY A 42 -14.78 -18.10 3.99
C GLY A 42 -14.16 -17.60 5.30
N GLU A 43 -12.85 -17.33 5.32
CA GLU A 43 -12.14 -16.83 6.49
C GLU A 43 -12.35 -15.34 6.72
N GLU A 44 -12.22 -14.90 7.98
CA GLU A 44 -12.27 -13.48 8.33
C GLU A 44 -10.94 -12.78 8.05
N VAL A 45 -11.00 -11.56 7.50
CA VAL A 45 -9.84 -10.68 7.36
C VAL A 45 -10.21 -9.23 7.67
N LYS A 46 -9.25 -8.48 8.22
CA LYS A 46 -9.31 -7.03 8.32
C LYS A 46 -8.44 -6.42 7.23
N ILE A 47 -9.02 -5.54 6.43
CA ILE A 47 -8.33 -4.87 5.30
C ILE A 47 -8.40 -3.37 5.51
N TYR A 48 -7.26 -2.71 5.53
CA TYR A 48 -7.16 -1.25 5.51
C TYR A 48 -7.46 -0.75 4.11
N THR A 49 -8.17 0.37 4.01
CA THR A 49 -8.65 0.84 2.71
C THR A 49 -8.31 2.29 2.40
N TYR A 50 -8.14 2.53 1.11
CA TYR A 50 -8.15 3.84 0.50
C TYR A 50 -9.35 3.95 -0.44
N THR A 51 -10.26 4.89 -0.16
CA THR A 51 -11.40 5.17 -1.05
C THR A 51 -10.99 6.16 -2.11
N TYR A 52 -11.10 5.76 -3.37
CA TYR A 52 -10.83 6.59 -4.52
C TYR A 52 -12.14 7.02 -5.18
N VAL A 53 -12.42 8.33 -5.16
CA VAL A 53 -13.65 8.90 -5.71
C VAL A 53 -13.30 9.89 -6.82
N ARG A 54 -13.89 9.67 -7.98
CA ARG A 54 -13.96 10.59 -9.12
C ARG A 54 -15.43 10.77 -9.52
N GLU A 55 -15.69 11.61 -10.51
CA GLU A 55 -17.04 11.81 -11.05
C GLU A 55 -17.68 10.52 -11.60
N ASP A 56 -16.87 9.65 -12.21
CA ASP A 56 -17.28 8.42 -12.89
C ASP A 56 -16.84 7.14 -12.17
N ALA A 57 -16.17 7.25 -11.01
CA ALA A 57 -15.58 6.11 -10.33
C ALA A 57 -15.66 6.21 -8.81
N PHE A 58 -16.09 5.10 -8.19
CA PHE A 58 -15.99 4.85 -6.76
C PHE A 58 -15.26 3.51 -6.56
N LEU A 59 -13.99 3.56 -6.17
CA LEU A 59 -13.12 2.39 -6.07
C LEU A 59 -12.54 2.28 -4.65
N LEU A 60 -12.37 1.04 -4.19
CA LEU A 60 -11.67 0.75 -2.94
C LEU A 60 -10.35 0.04 -3.27
N TYR A 61 -9.29 0.49 -2.63
CA TYR A 61 -7.96 -0.13 -2.67
C TYR A 61 -7.66 -0.67 -1.27
N GLY A 62 -7.22 -1.92 -1.18
CA GLY A 62 -7.06 -2.66 0.06
C GLY A 62 -5.62 -3.05 0.37
N PHE A 63 -5.29 -3.05 1.66
CA PHE A 63 -3.96 -3.33 2.19
C PHE A 63 -4.07 -4.14 3.49
N LEU A 64 -3.18 -5.10 3.71
CA LEU A 64 -3.14 -5.92 4.94
C LEU A 64 -2.61 -5.14 6.14
N THR A 65 -1.67 -4.23 5.89
CA THR A 65 -1.04 -3.42 6.92
C THR A 65 -1.33 -1.93 6.73
N ARG A 66 -1.14 -1.14 7.79
CA ARG A 66 -1.21 0.33 7.70
C ARG A 66 -0.03 0.91 6.92
N ASP A 67 1.15 0.30 7.06
CA ASP A 67 2.36 0.77 6.38
C ASP A 67 2.21 0.66 4.85
N ASP A 68 1.66 -0.46 4.36
CA ASP A 68 1.32 -0.64 2.94
C ASP A 68 0.34 0.46 2.44
N LEU A 69 -0.68 0.79 3.24
CA LEU A 69 -1.63 1.85 2.91
C LEU A 69 -0.95 3.24 2.90
N GLU A 70 -0.05 3.51 3.84
CA GLU A 70 0.64 4.79 3.95
C GLU A 70 1.64 5.00 2.80
N ILE A 71 2.44 3.98 2.48
CA ILE A 71 3.35 4.05 1.34
C ILE A 71 2.59 4.15 0.02
N PHE A 72 1.45 3.46 -0.13
CA PHE A 72 0.57 3.61 -1.28
C PHE A 72 0.05 5.05 -1.43
N ARG A 73 -0.42 5.66 -0.34
CA ARG A 73 -0.87 7.06 -0.36
C ARG A 73 0.24 8.01 -0.80
N ARG A 74 1.49 7.75 -0.39
CA ARG A 74 2.66 8.53 -0.82
C ARG A 74 2.93 8.33 -2.31
N LEU A 75 2.93 7.08 -2.78
CA LEU A 75 3.13 6.75 -4.19
C LEU A 75 2.17 7.50 -5.11
N ILE A 76 0.87 7.55 -4.78
CA ILE A 76 -0.12 8.20 -5.64
C ILE A 76 -0.05 9.75 -5.60
N THR A 77 0.80 10.35 -4.76
CA THR A 77 1.11 11.79 -4.82
C THR A 77 2.19 12.11 -5.85
N VAL A 78 2.95 11.12 -6.31
CA VAL A 78 3.99 11.28 -7.31
C VAL A 78 3.35 11.54 -8.67
N ASN A 79 3.79 12.58 -9.37
CA ASN A 79 3.24 12.91 -10.69
C ASN A 79 3.49 11.74 -11.67
N GLY A 80 2.43 11.28 -12.33
CA GLY A 80 2.46 10.14 -13.23
C GLY A 80 2.13 8.80 -12.57
N ILE A 81 1.85 8.79 -11.26
CA ILE A 81 1.42 7.59 -10.53
C ILE A 81 -0.01 7.75 -10.05
N GLY A 82 -0.91 7.02 -10.70
CA GLY A 82 -2.28 6.81 -10.20
C GLY A 82 -2.39 5.58 -9.30
N PRO A 83 -3.57 5.32 -8.73
CA PRO A 83 -3.82 4.15 -7.86
C PRO A 83 -3.40 2.80 -8.46
N LYS A 84 -3.61 2.58 -9.76
CA LYS A 84 -3.16 1.36 -10.45
C LYS A 84 -1.63 1.23 -10.45
N GLY A 85 -0.91 2.32 -10.67
CA GLY A 85 0.56 2.34 -10.64
C GLY A 85 1.09 2.13 -9.22
N GLY A 86 0.45 2.71 -8.21
CA GLY A 86 0.78 2.47 -6.80
C GLY A 86 0.64 1.00 -6.40
N LEU A 87 -0.46 0.35 -6.78
CA LEU A 87 -0.62 -1.10 -6.57
C LEU A 87 0.40 -1.92 -7.34
N ALA A 88 0.70 -1.56 -8.60
CA ALA A 88 1.68 -2.28 -9.41
C ALA A 88 3.08 -2.29 -8.78
N ILE A 89 3.48 -1.20 -8.11
CA ILE A 89 4.73 -1.14 -7.34
C ILE A 89 4.63 -2.10 -6.14
N LEU A 90 3.55 -2.04 -5.36
CA LEU A 90 3.33 -2.93 -4.22
C LEU A 90 3.01 -4.39 -4.58
N SER A 91 2.93 -4.72 -5.87
CA SER A 91 2.87 -6.10 -6.36
C SER A 91 4.25 -6.72 -6.55
N VAL A 92 5.32 -5.92 -6.68
CA VAL A 92 6.68 -6.42 -6.97
C VAL A 92 7.68 -6.16 -5.84
N MET A 93 7.29 -5.39 -4.83
CA MET A 93 8.13 -5.06 -3.67
C MET A 93 7.26 -4.72 -2.47
N THR A 94 7.78 -4.99 -1.27
CA THR A 94 7.16 -4.57 -0.01
C THR A 94 7.33 -3.06 0.23
N ALA A 95 6.65 -2.52 1.24
CA ALA A 95 6.86 -1.14 1.66
C ALA A 95 8.33 -0.87 2.06
N ASP A 96 8.95 -1.79 2.80
CA ASP A 96 10.35 -1.69 3.22
C ASP A 96 11.32 -1.76 2.03
N ASP A 97 11.10 -2.68 1.09
CA ASP A 97 11.90 -2.79 -0.13
C ASP A 97 11.83 -1.49 -0.97
N LEU A 98 10.64 -0.89 -1.04
CA LEU A 98 10.43 0.39 -1.71
C LEU A 98 11.15 1.53 -0.99
N ARG A 99 11.07 1.61 0.34
CA ARG A 99 11.81 2.61 1.14
C ARG A 99 13.31 2.46 0.89
N PHE A 100 13.84 1.23 0.90
CA PHE A 100 15.24 0.95 0.58
C PHE A 100 15.62 1.37 -0.84
N ALA A 101 14.81 1.03 -1.84
CA ALA A 101 15.02 1.43 -3.24
C ALA A 101 15.03 2.96 -3.39
N ILE A 102 14.15 3.67 -2.67
CA ILE A 102 14.11 5.14 -2.65
C ILE A 102 15.40 5.72 -2.05
N LEU A 103 15.82 5.23 -0.88
CA LEU A 103 16.99 5.74 -0.16
C LEU A 103 18.30 5.47 -0.90
N SER A 104 18.42 4.29 -1.51
CA SER A 104 19.58 3.86 -2.31
C SER A 104 19.58 4.43 -3.74
N GLY A 105 18.46 5.00 -4.20
CA GLY A 105 18.31 5.52 -5.56
C GLY A 105 18.19 4.42 -6.62
N ASP A 106 17.77 3.21 -6.27
CA ASP A 106 17.60 2.09 -7.20
C ASP A 106 16.30 2.21 -8.02
N SER A 107 16.32 3.09 -9.02
CA SER A 107 15.20 3.28 -9.94
C SER A 107 14.90 2.05 -10.78
N LYS A 108 15.88 1.14 -10.95
CA LYS A 108 15.71 -0.08 -11.75
C LYS A 108 14.82 -1.08 -11.02
N ALA A 109 14.96 -1.21 -9.69
CA ALA A 109 14.07 -2.04 -8.89
C ALA A 109 12.62 -1.58 -9.03
N ILE A 110 12.36 -0.27 -8.89
CA ILE A 110 11.01 0.33 -9.01
C ILE A 110 10.43 0.15 -10.42
N ALA A 111 11.26 0.31 -11.45
CA ALA A 111 10.84 0.17 -12.85
C ALA A 111 10.50 -1.28 -13.28
N LYS A 112 10.67 -2.29 -12.41
CA LYS A 112 10.16 -3.65 -12.66
C LYS A 112 8.63 -3.72 -12.54
N ALA A 113 8.02 -2.78 -11.83
CA ALA A 113 6.57 -2.73 -11.66
C ALA A 113 5.86 -2.52 -13.02
N PRO A 114 4.83 -3.31 -13.36
CA PRO A 114 4.12 -3.17 -14.63
C PRO A 114 3.57 -1.75 -14.85
N GLY A 115 3.91 -1.16 -16.00
CA GLY A 115 3.50 0.20 -16.35
C GLY A 115 4.33 1.32 -15.73
N ILE A 116 5.39 1.01 -14.97
CA ILE A 116 6.31 2.00 -14.39
C ILE A 116 7.59 2.06 -15.22
N GLY A 117 7.76 3.14 -15.98
CA GLY A 117 8.97 3.39 -16.75
C GLY A 117 10.09 4.02 -15.91
N LYS A 118 11.31 3.99 -16.45
CA LYS A 118 12.52 4.57 -15.82
C LYS A 118 12.32 6.01 -15.31
N LYS A 119 11.74 6.89 -16.13
CA LYS A 119 11.50 8.31 -15.75
C LYS A 119 10.54 8.43 -14.57
N THR A 120 9.49 7.61 -14.55
CA THR A 120 8.52 7.60 -13.44
C THR A 120 9.19 7.06 -12.17
N ALA A 121 9.98 5.99 -12.27
CA ALA A 121 10.74 5.45 -11.14
C ALA A 121 11.75 6.44 -10.56
N GLU A 122 12.48 7.18 -11.40
CA GLU A 122 13.38 8.26 -10.96
C GLU A 122 12.60 9.38 -10.24
N ARG A 123 11.40 9.71 -10.73
CA ARG A 123 10.52 10.69 -10.07
C ARG A 123 9.99 10.20 -8.72
N VAL A 124 9.68 8.90 -8.56
CA VAL A 124 9.36 8.32 -7.24
C VAL A 124 10.48 8.58 -6.24
N ILE A 125 11.72 8.29 -6.63
CA ILE A 125 12.89 8.50 -5.77
C ILE A 125 12.99 9.98 -5.38
N LEU A 126 12.96 10.89 -6.36
CA LEU A 126 13.08 12.32 -6.09
C LEU A 126 11.97 12.85 -5.18
N ASP A 127 10.71 12.51 -5.47
CA ASP A 127 9.55 13.09 -4.78
C ASP A 127 9.34 12.50 -3.36
N LEU A 128 9.83 11.27 -3.11
CA LEU A 128 9.60 10.55 -1.86
C LEU A 128 10.81 10.45 -0.93
N ARG A 129 12.04 10.66 -1.42
CA ARG A 129 13.27 10.50 -0.60
C ARG A 129 13.25 11.30 0.69
N ASP A 130 12.89 12.58 0.63
CA ASP A 130 12.83 13.44 1.81
C ASP A 130 11.71 13.00 2.76
N LYS A 131 10.58 12.56 2.20
CA LYS A 131 9.39 12.18 2.97
C LYS A 131 9.57 10.85 3.71
N VAL A 132 10.32 9.90 3.15
CA VAL A 132 10.65 8.60 3.77
C VAL A 132 11.69 8.78 4.88
N SER A 133 12.73 9.59 4.62
CA SER A 133 13.79 9.86 5.60
C SER A 133 13.25 10.47 6.90
N ILE A 134 12.25 11.35 6.79
CA ILE A 134 11.60 11.98 7.93
C ILE A 134 10.80 10.98 8.78
N GLU A 135 10.12 9.99 8.17
CA GLU A 135 9.35 9.00 8.92
C GLU A 135 10.24 8.07 9.74
N GLU A 136 11.33 7.56 9.17
CA GLU A 136 12.28 6.73 9.94
C GLU A 136 12.86 7.52 11.11
N SER A 137 13.07 8.83 10.93
CA SER A 137 13.52 9.72 12.01
C SER A 137 12.48 9.81 13.15
N PHE A 138 11.19 9.79 12.84
CA PHE A 138 10.12 9.82 13.84
C PHE A 138 9.88 8.45 14.49
N VAL A 139 9.91 7.36 13.71
CA VAL A 139 9.81 5.99 14.25
C VAL A 139 10.95 5.69 15.22
N ASN A 140 12.18 6.09 14.89
CA ASN A 140 13.33 5.95 15.78
C ASN A 140 13.20 6.78 17.06
N LYS A 141 12.51 7.93 17.01
CA LYS A 141 12.30 8.80 18.17
C LYS A 141 11.25 8.24 19.12
N GLU A 142 10.17 7.65 18.61
CA GLU A 142 9.14 7.01 19.42
C GLU A 142 9.63 5.70 20.06
N ALA A 143 10.40 4.88 19.33
CA ALA A 143 11.01 3.67 19.87
C ALA A 143 12.05 3.95 20.98
N GLY A 144 12.76 5.08 20.91
CA GLY A 144 13.73 5.52 21.93
C GLY A 144 13.11 6.11 23.21
N THR A 145 11.79 6.35 23.24
CA THR A 145 11.13 7.01 24.39
C THR A 145 10.50 6.01 25.37
N GLN A 146 10.43 4.71 25.04
CA GLN A 146 9.81 3.68 25.89
C GLN A 146 10.75 2.98 26.89
N THR A 147 12.06 3.26 26.88
CA THR A 147 13.03 2.59 27.78
C THR A 147 13.33 3.34 29.08
N GLY A 148 12.60 4.41 29.39
CA GLY A 148 12.97 5.36 30.45
C GLY A 148 11.94 5.66 31.52
N THR A 149 11.11 4.72 31.99
CA THR A 149 10.38 4.92 33.28
C THR A 149 9.94 3.60 33.91
N HIS A 150 10.85 2.92 34.62
CA HIS A 150 10.49 2.12 35.79
C HIS A 150 11.67 2.17 36.78
N ALA A 151 11.58 3.13 37.70
CA ALA A 151 12.28 3.12 38.98
C ALA A 151 11.21 3.09 40.08
#